data_AF-A0A0B7BXL1-F1
#
_entry.id   AF-A0A0B7BXL1-F1
#
_cell.length_a   1.000
_cell.length_b   1.000
_cell.length_c   1.000
_cell.angle_alpha   90.00
_cell.angle_beta   90.00
_cell.angle_gamma   90.00
#
_symmetry.space_group_name_H-M   'P 1'
#
loop_
_entity.id
_entity.type
_entity.pdbx_description
1 polymer ?
#
loop_
_entity_poly.entity_id
_entity_poly.type
_entity_poly.pdbx_seq_one_letter_code
_entity_poly.pdbx_strand_id
1 'polypeptide(L)' 'MASQGYTNMEQSMLRDIKSLLWGSSLKADVFSRWAQGFVFSDVSPTALVQFEGGPCAVLAPIQAFIVKCALFGEGDPDIT' A
#
# COMPACT_ATOMS: atom_id res chain seq x y z
N MET A 1 -16.21 -28.89 -9.60
CA MET A 1 -16.26 -29.15 -8.14
C MET A 1 -14.99 -28.72 -7.40
N ALA A 2 -13.78 -28.82 -7.97
CA ALA A 2 -12.55 -28.33 -7.35
C ALA A 2 -12.44 -26.79 -7.23
N SER A 3 -13.05 -26.03 -8.16
CA SER A 3 -13.03 -24.56 -8.16
C SER A 3 -13.74 -23.93 -6.96
N GLN A 4 -14.86 -24.52 -6.52
CA GLN A 4 -15.66 -24.00 -5.40
C GLN A 4 -14.95 -24.14 -4.04
N GLY A 5 -14.11 -25.18 -3.90
CA GLY A 5 -13.30 -25.40 -2.71
C GLY A 5 -12.14 -24.40 -2.61
N TYR A 6 -11.57 -24.02 -3.76
CA TYR A 6 -10.49 -23.03 -3.86
C TYR A 6 -10.97 -21.64 -3.42
N THR A 7 -12.15 -21.21 -3.90
CA THR A 7 -12.75 -19.92 -3.52
C THR A 7 -13.09 -19.81 -2.03
N ASN A 8 -13.44 -20.92 -1.37
CA ASN A 8 -13.76 -20.91 0.05
C ASN A 8 -12.49 -20.77 0.92
N MET A 9 -11.39 -21.38 0.49
CA MET A 9 -10.09 -21.25 1.15
C MET A 9 -9.54 -19.83 1.02
N GLU A 10 -9.62 -19.26 -0.19
CA GLU A 10 -9.26 -17.86 -0.45
C GLU A 10 -10.08 -16.90 0.41
N GLN A 11 -11.40 -17.11 0.51
CA GLN A 11 -12.24 -16.28 1.37
C GLN A 11 -11.88 -16.41 2.86
N SER A 12 -11.52 -17.60 3.35
CA SER A 12 -11.07 -17.76 4.73
C SER A 12 -9.77 -17.03 4.99
N MET A 13 -8.78 -17.24 4.12
CA MET A 13 -7.49 -16.58 4.20
C MET A 13 -7.64 -15.05 4.17
N LEU A 14 -8.50 -14.53 3.30
CA LEU A 14 -8.81 -13.10 3.24
C LEU A 14 -9.45 -12.59 4.53
N ARG A 15 -10.33 -13.37 5.18
CA ARG A 15 -10.90 -13.01 6.49
C ARG A 15 -9.83 -12.97 7.56
N ASP A 16 -8.95 -13.98 7.60
CA ASP A 16 -7.90 -14.09 8.61
C ASP A 16 -6.88 -12.95 8.46
N ILE A 17 -6.48 -12.64 7.22
CA ILE A 17 -5.61 -11.50 6.91
C ILE A 17 -6.28 -10.19 7.32
N LYS A 18 -7.57 -9.99 6.99
CA LYS A 18 -8.31 -8.79 7.41
C LYS A 18 -8.35 -8.66 8.94
N SER A 19 -8.60 -9.76 9.64
CA SER A 19 -8.63 -9.77 11.11
C SER A 19 -7.24 -9.52 11.72
N LEU A 20 -6.17 -10.01 11.09
CA LEU A 20 -4.81 -9.78 11.55
C LEU A 20 -4.39 -8.32 11.37
N LEU A 21 -4.77 -7.70 10.24
CA LEU A 21 -4.42 -6.32 9.90
C LEU A 21 -5.27 -5.28 10.64
N TRP A 22 -6.57 -5.52 10.76
CA TRP A 22 -7.54 -4.53 11.25
C TRP A 22 -8.21 -4.89 12.58
N GLY A 23 -7.97 -6.10 13.09
CA GLY A 23 -8.69 -6.63 14.26
C GLY A 23 -10.13 -6.99 13.93
N SER A 24 -10.97 -7.01 14.96
CA SER A 24 -12.41 -7.36 14.84
C SER A 24 -13.23 -6.34 14.04
N SER A 25 -12.76 -5.10 13.92
CA SER A 25 -13.42 -4.06 13.14
C SER A 25 -12.42 -3.01 12.66
N LEU A 26 -12.51 -2.66 11.38
CA LEU A 26 -11.78 -1.53 10.80
C LEU A 26 -12.43 -0.23 11.27
N LYS A 27 -11.69 0.57 12.05
CA LYS A 27 -12.16 1.89 12.47
C LYS A 27 -12.08 2.89 11.31
N ALA A 28 -13.10 3.72 11.17
CA ALA A 28 -13.23 4.65 10.05
C ALA A 28 -12.08 5.69 10.01
N ASP A 29 -11.59 6.13 11.18
CA ASP A 29 -10.45 7.05 11.29
C ASP A 29 -9.15 6.40 10.80
N VAL A 30 -8.92 5.13 11.16
CA VAL A 30 -7.77 4.35 10.67
C VAL A 30 -7.86 4.18 9.17
N PHE A 31 -9.03 3.82 8.64
CA PHE A 31 -9.20 3.72 7.19
C PHE A 31 -8.95 5.05 6.48
N SER A 32 -9.49 6.17 7.00
CA SER A 32 -9.29 7.51 6.45
C SER A 32 -7.81 7.89 6.36
N ARG A 33 -7.03 7.62 7.42
CA ARG A 33 -5.58 7.84 7.44
C ARG A 33 -4.88 7.06 6.33
N TRP A 34 -5.24 5.79 6.17
CA TRP A 34 -4.66 4.87 5.17
C TRP A 34 -5.11 5.14 3.74
N ALA A 35 -6.23 5.85 3.57
CA ALA A 35 -6.75 6.28 2.28
C ALA A 35 -6.14 7.61 1.79
N GLN A 36 -5.11 8.15 2.45
CA GLN A 36 -4.40 9.32 1.92
C GLN A 36 -3.81 9.01 0.54
N GLY A 37 -3.90 9.96 -0.39
CA GLY A 37 -3.23 9.86 -1.68
C GLY A 37 -1.71 10.05 -1.57
N PHE A 38 -1.00 9.74 -2.66
CA PHE A 38 0.43 10.08 -2.78
C PHE A 38 0.57 11.54 -3.21
N VAL A 39 1.19 12.35 -2.35
CA VAL A 39 1.44 13.77 -2.61
C VAL A 39 2.93 14.02 -2.46
N PHE A 40 3.54 14.61 -3.48
CA PHE A 40 4.94 15.01 -3.42
C PHE A 40 5.13 16.25 -2.55
N SER A 41 6.25 16.31 -1.86
CA SER A 41 6.67 17.48 -1.10
C SER A 41 7.16 18.59 -2.03
N ASP A 42 6.81 19.84 -1.73
CA ASP A 42 7.37 21.00 -2.41
C ASP A 42 8.87 21.20 -2.13
N VAL A 43 9.40 20.53 -1.10
CA VAL A 43 10.80 20.66 -0.67
C VAL A 43 11.73 19.72 -1.44
N SER A 44 11.24 18.55 -1.85
CA SER A 44 12.05 17.54 -2.56
C SER A 44 11.22 16.78 -3.59
N PRO A 45 11.71 16.68 -4.84
CA PRO A 45 10.98 16.05 -5.95
C PRO A 45 10.80 14.54 -5.77
N THR A 46 11.55 13.91 -4.87
CA THR A 46 11.43 12.47 -4.60
C THR A 46 10.62 12.19 -3.35
N ALA A 47 10.34 13.17 -2.49
CA ALA A 47 9.75 12.94 -1.18
C ALA A 47 8.22 12.94 -1.22
N LEU A 48 7.60 11.90 -0.64
CA LEU A 48 6.17 11.81 -0.39
C LEU A 48 5.84 12.37 1.00
N VAL A 49 4.72 13.09 1.08
CA VAL A 49 4.20 13.64 2.32
C VAL A 49 3.36 12.57 3.04
N GLN A 50 3.59 12.42 4.34
CA GLN A 50 2.74 11.63 5.22
C GLN A 50 1.94 12.58 6.13
N PHE A 51 0.63 12.67 5.91
CA PHE A 51 -0.21 13.57 6.71
C PHE A 51 -0.52 13.02 8.12
N GLU A 52 -0.64 11.70 8.26
CA GLU A 52 -1.03 11.05 9.51
C GLU A 52 -0.21 9.79 9.77
N GLY A 53 -0.10 9.36 11.04
CA GLY A 53 0.57 8.09 11.40
C GLY A 53 -0.17 6.87 10.83
N GLY A 54 0.53 5.76 10.55
CA GLY A 54 -0.05 4.50 10.05
C GLY A 54 0.30 4.15 8.60
N PRO A 55 0.00 5.02 7.62
CA PRO A 55 0.27 4.80 6.19
C PRO A 55 1.75 4.68 5.83
N CYS A 56 2.67 4.99 6.76
CA CYS A 56 4.12 4.82 6.58
C CYS A 56 4.52 3.43 6.09
N ALA A 57 3.78 2.38 6.47
CA ALA A 57 4.04 1.01 6.00
C ALA A 57 3.90 0.85 4.48
N VAL A 58 3.05 1.67 3.84
CA VAL A 58 2.86 1.73 2.39
C VAL A 58 3.74 2.82 1.76
N LEU A 59 3.83 3.98 2.41
CA LEU A 59 4.61 5.11 1.90
C LEU A 59 6.11 4.82 1.84
N ALA A 60 6.68 4.18 2.86
CA ALA A 60 8.12 3.89 2.93
C ALA A 60 8.64 3.02 1.76
N PRO A 61 8.03 1.88 1.41
CA PRO A 61 8.49 1.09 0.26
C PRO A 61 8.32 1.83 -1.08
N ILE A 62 7.25 2.60 -1.26
CA ILE A 62 7.06 3.42 -2.46
C ILE A 62 8.11 4.53 -2.54
N GLN A 63 8.38 5.20 -1.42
CA GLN A 63 9.42 6.21 -1.30
C GLN A 63 10.79 5.65 -1.68
N ALA A 64 11.13 4.45 -1.22
CA ALA A 64 12.37 3.77 -1.59
C ALA A 64 12.43 3.47 -3.10
N PHE A 65 11.31 3.04 -3.70
CA PHE A 65 11.22 2.80 -5.13
C PHE A 65 11.41 4.09 -5.95
N ILE A 66 10.74 5.19 -5.59
CA ILE A 66 10.92 6.50 -6.25
C ILE A 66 12.39 6.94 -6.21
N VAL A 67 13.05 6.80 -5.05
CA VAL A 67 14.47 7.13 -4.92
C VAL A 67 15.34 6.22 -5.79
N LYS A 68 15.04 4.92 -5.86
CA LYS A 68 15.72 3.99 -6.76
C LYS A 68 15.60 4.46 -8.22
N CYS A 69 14.39 4.77 -8.68
CA CYS A 69 14.16 5.26 -10.05
C CYS A 69 14.91 6.57 -10.32
N ALA A 70 14.90 7.50 -9.37
CA ALA A 70 15.57 8.79 -9.50
C ALA A 70 17.10 8.64 -9.57
N LEU A 71 17.68 7.69 -8.84
CA LEU A 71 19.13 7.46 -8.81
C LEU A 71 19.65 6.64 -9.99
N PHE A 72 18.87 5.66 -10.44
CA PHE A 72 19.35 4.65 -11.41
C PHE A 72 18.64 4.69 -12.76
N GLY A 73 17.68 5.59 -12.96
CA GLY A 73 16.94 5.70 -14.22
C GLY A 73 16.02 4.50 -14.52
N GLU A 74 15.83 3.59 -13.57
CA GLU A 74 14.91 2.44 -13.70
C GLU A 74 13.46 2.86 -13.50
N GLY A 75 13.00 3.76 -14.36
CA GLY A 75 11.61 4.20 -14.48
C GLY A 75 11.06 4.05 -15.90
N ASP A 76 11.85 3.48 -16.82
CA ASP A 76 11.38 3.06 -18.13
C ASP A 76 11.16 1.55 -18.11
N PRO A 77 9.97 1.06 -17.70
CA PRO A 77 9.55 -0.24 -18.16
C PRO A 77 9.34 -0.08 -19.66
N ASP A 78 10.04 -0.87 -20.47
CA ASP A 78 9.74 -1.05 -21.88
C ASP A 78 8.22 -1.16 -22.11
N ILE A 79 7.61 -0.01 -22.44
CA ILE A 79 6.29 0.19 -23.04
C ILE A 79 6.62 0.78 -24.41
N THR A 80 7.28 -0.02 -25.24
CA THR A 80 7.32 0.13 -26.69
C THR A 80 6.64 -1.06 -27.34
#